data_AF-A0A7S2HW82-F1
#
_entry.id   AF-A0A7S2HW82-F1
#
_cell.length_a   1.000
_cell.length_b   1.000
_cell.length_c   1.000
_cell.angle_alpha   90.00
_cell.angle_beta   90.00
_cell.angle_gamma   90.00
#
_symmetry.space_group_name_H-M   'P 1'
#
loop_
_entity.id
_entity.type
_entity.pdbx_description
1 polymer ?
#
loop_
_entity_poly.entity_id
_entity_poly.type
_entity_poly.pdbx_seq_one_letter_code
_entity_poly.pdbx_strand_id
1 'polypeptide(L)'
;ISPEARGCIWRELIIRKKGLKTFVDRDGYGESDYSFTQAHLERMIAELDRLISKYSADPWNEKETAQDLVGLLTEHRGLIDADLTAGEYRKMMQRTASTIPQRFES
;
A
#
# COMPACT_ATOMS: atom_id res chain seq x y z
N ILE A 1 26.64 21.62 -15.68
CA ILE A 1 25.67 21.41 -16.80
C ILE A 1 25.42 22.76 -17.43
N SER A 2 25.52 22.90 -18.76
CA SER A 2 25.30 24.19 -19.43
C SER A 2 23.80 24.60 -19.36
N PRO A 3 23.49 25.90 -19.46
CA PRO A 3 22.10 26.39 -19.49
C PRO A 3 21.26 25.72 -20.58
N GLU A 4 21.84 25.52 -21.76
CA GLU A 4 21.20 24.88 -22.91
C GLU A 4 20.91 23.40 -22.63
N ALA A 5 21.86 22.69 -22.00
CA ALA A 5 21.66 21.31 -21.60
C ALA A 5 20.58 21.17 -20.52
N ARG A 6 20.46 22.13 -19.59
CA ARG A 6 19.40 22.11 -18.55
C ARG A 6 18.00 22.23 -19.16
N GLY A 7 17.83 23.10 -20.17
CA GLY A 7 16.57 23.24 -20.89
C GLY A 7 16.18 21.97 -21.67
N CYS A 8 17.16 21.32 -22.31
CA CYS A 8 16.95 20.05 -22.99
C CYS A 8 16.54 18.93 -22.00
N ILE A 9 17.25 18.81 -20.89
CA ILE A 9 16.98 17.80 -19.85
C ILE A 9 15.58 18.00 -19.25
N TRP A 10 15.18 19.23 -18.92
CA TRP A 10 13.85 19.51 -18.39
C TRP A 10 12.74 19.13 -19.38
N ARG A 11 12.92 19.48 -20.66
CA ARG A 11 11.98 19.15 -21.72
C ARG A 11 11.81 17.64 -21.87
N GLU A 12 12.90 16.89 -21.91
CA GLU A 12 12.82 15.44 -22.10
C GLU A 12 12.25 14.72 -20.86
N LEU A 13 12.71 15.06 -19.66
CA LEU A 13 12.34 14.33 -18.45
C LEU A 13 10.95 14.72 -17.91
N ILE A 14 10.64 16.02 -17.86
CA ILE A 14 9.42 16.53 -17.22
C ILE A 14 8.29 16.72 -18.22
N ILE A 15 8.54 17.46 -19.32
CA ILE A 15 7.49 17.80 -20.30
C ILE A 15 7.14 16.57 -21.15
N ARG A 16 8.16 15.88 -21.69
CA ARG A 16 7.98 14.67 -22.51
C ARG A 16 7.88 13.39 -21.69
N LYS A 17 7.89 13.48 -20.35
CA LYS A 17 7.67 12.35 -19.44
C LYS A 17 8.59 11.14 -19.70
N LYS A 18 9.83 11.39 -20.13
CA LYS A 18 10.86 10.34 -20.32
C LYS A 18 11.68 10.07 -19.05
N GLY A 19 11.35 10.73 -17.94
CA GLY A 19 11.91 10.41 -16.63
C GLY A 19 11.40 9.08 -16.08
N LEU A 20 11.76 8.79 -14.82
CA LEU A 20 11.21 7.67 -14.07
C LEU A 20 9.67 7.79 -14.04
N LYS A 21 8.99 6.83 -14.66
CA LYS A 21 7.53 6.79 -14.66
C LYS A 21 7.03 6.36 -13.29
N THR A 22 6.20 7.19 -12.68
CA THR A 22 5.47 6.87 -11.45
C THR A 22 4.05 6.41 -11.77
N PHE A 23 3.27 6.01 -10.76
CA PHE A 23 1.85 5.67 -10.94
C PHE A 23 1.04 6.86 -11.51
N VAL A 24 1.46 8.10 -11.23
CA VAL A 24 0.83 9.35 -11.71
C VAL A 24 1.01 9.53 -13.22
N ASP A 25 2.06 8.94 -13.81
CA ASP A 25 2.35 9.06 -15.24
C ASP A 25 1.68 7.96 -16.08
N ARG A 26 0.85 7.11 -15.47
CA ARG A 26 0.11 6.03 -16.13
C ARG A 26 -1.33 6.47 -16.37
N ASP A 27 -1.57 6.99 -17.56
CA ASP A 27 -2.92 7.40 -18.00
C ASP A 27 -3.92 6.24 -17.89
N GLY A 28 -5.12 6.55 -17.37
CA GLY A 28 -6.23 5.61 -17.24
C GLY A 28 -6.25 4.81 -15.93
N TYR A 29 -5.27 4.98 -15.04
CA TYR A 29 -5.24 4.32 -13.74
C TYR A 29 -5.25 5.35 -12.60
N GLY A 30 -6.18 5.19 -11.66
CA GLY A 30 -6.24 5.95 -10.41
C GLY A 30 -5.46 5.28 -9.28
N GLU A 31 -5.29 5.99 -8.16
CA GLU A 31 -4.62 5.46 -6.96
C GLU A 31 -5.28 4.17 -6.43
N SER A 32 -6.61 4.06 -6.57
CA SER A 32 -7.36 2.87 -6.18
C SER A 32 -6.98 1.63 -6.98
N ASP A 33 -6.50 1.78 -8.22
CA ASP A 33 -6.12 0.66 -9.08
C ASP A 33 -4.80 0.00 -8.64
N TYR A 34 -4.05 0.69 -7.77
CA TYR A 34 -2.82 0.19 -7.16
C TYR A 34 -3.04 -0.30 -5.72
N SER A 35 -4.27 -0.20 -5.20
CA SER A 35 -4.61 -0.66 -3.86
C SER A 35 -4.91 -2.15 -3.86
N PHE A 36 -4.44 -2.87 -2.84
CA PHE A 36 -4.83 -4.26 -2.65
C PHE A 36 -6.32 -4.37 -2.29
N THR A 37 -6.96 -5.42 -2.80
CA THR A 37 -8.31 -5.76 -2.35
C THR A 37 -8.26 -6.25 -0.90
N GLN A 38 -9.38 -6.16 -0.19
CA GLN A 38 -9.50 -6.73 1.16
C GLN A 38 -9.08 -8.20 1.22
N ALA A 39 -9.52 -9.02 0.25
CA ALA A 39 -9.15 -10.42 0.17
C ALA A 39 -7.65 -10.65 -0.06
N HIS A 40 -6.95 -9.71 -0.71
CA HIS A 40 -5.50 -9.78 -0.83
C HIS A 40 -4.82 -9.49 0.51
N LEU A 41 -5.26 -8.43 1.21
CA LEU A 41 -4.70 -8.06 2.52
C LEU A 41 -4.89 -9.18 3.56
N GLU A 42 -6.08 -9.78 3.62
CA GLU A 42 -6.38 -10.92 4.52
C GLU A 42 -5.47 -12.13 4.23
N ARG A 43 -5.23 -12.44 2.94
CA ARG A 43 -4.30 -13.52 2.57
C ARG A 43 -2.86 -13.21 2.94
N MET A 44 -2.43 -11.95 2.80
CA MET A 44 -1.10 -11.53 3.21
C MET A 44 -0.94 -11.67 4.72
N ILE A 45 -1.92 -11.23 5.52
CA ILE A 45 -1.92 -11.42 6.98
C ILE A 45 -1.81 -12.91 7.34
N ALA A 46 -2.61 -13.77 6.70
CA ALA A 46 -2.58 -15.21 6.96
C ALA A 46 -1.21 -15.85 6.66
N GLU A 47 -0.56 -15.45 5.57
CA GLU A 47 0.80 -15.93 5.25
C GLU A 47 1.85 -15.39 6.23
N LEU A 48 1.75 -14.13 6.65
CA LEU A 48 2.63 -13.57 7.68
C LEU A 48 2.47 -14.30 9.01
N ASP A 49 1.23 -14.58 9.43
CA ASP A 49 0.94 -15.36 10.64
C ASP A 49 1.54 -16.77 10.57
N ARG A 50 1.44 -17.42 9.41
CA ARG A 50 2.06 -18.75 9.18
C ARG A 50 3.58 -18.68 9.33
N LEU A 51 4.23 -17.66 8.79
CA LEU A 51 5.69 -17.51 8.86
C LEU A 51 6.16 -17.14 10.25
N ILE A 52 5.50 -16.17 10.90
CA ILE A 52 5.78 -15.77 12.29
C ILE A 52 5.68 -17.00 13.20
N SER A 53 4.59 -17.76 13.11
CA SER A 53 4.39 -18.97 13.90
C SER A 53 5.49 -20.00 13.68
N LYS A 54 5.88 -20.25 12.41
CA LYS A 54 6.94 -21.20 12.08
C LYS A 54 8.30 -20.81 12.67
N TYR A 55 8.70 -19.55 12.54
CA TYR A 55 10.04 -19.09 12.94
C TYR A 55 10.13 -18.72 14.42
N SER A 56 8.99 -18.53 15.10
CA SER A 56 8.92 -18.37 16.55
C SER A 56 8.95 -19.70 17.32
N ALA A 57 8.91 -20.84 16.60
CA ALA A 57 8.90 -22.17 17.20
C ALA A 57 10.28 -22.84 17.15
N ASP A 58 10.49 -23.82 18.04
CA ASP A 58 11.69 -24.66 18.03
C ASP A 58 11.81 -25.42 16.69
N PRO A 59 13.04 -25.63 16.18
CA PRO A 59 14.33 -25.17 16.70
C PRO A 59 14.75 -23.81 16.10
N TRP A 60 13.83 -23.07 15.49
CA TRP A 60 14.16 -21.86 14.74
C TRP A 60 14.35 -20.65 15.64
N ASN A 61 13.54 -20.53 16.69
CA ASN A 61 13.58 -19.46 17.68
C ASN A 61 14.93 -19.27 18.40
N GLU A 62 15.80 -20.30 18.42
CA GLU A 62 17.15 -20.19 18.98
C GLU A 62 18.13 -19.46 18.05
N LYS A 63 17.79 -19.29 16.77
CA LYS A 63 18.63 -18.62 15.78
C LYS A 63 18.32 -17.13 15.74
N GLU A 64 19.35 -16.31 15.93
CA GLU A 64 19.25 -14.84 15.83
C GLU A 64 18.60 -14.39 14.51
N THR A 65 18.97 -14.99 13.38
CA THR A 65 18.37 -14.67 12.09
C THR A 65 16.87 -14.98 11.99
N ALA A 66 16.38 -15.98 12.72
CA ALA A 66 14.95 -16.26 12.79
C ALA A 66 14.22 -15.25 13.69
N GLN A 67 14.87 -14.82 14.78
CA GLN A 67 14.35 -13.76 15.66
C GLN A 67 14.22 -12.43 14.91
N ASP A 68 15.26 -12.04 14.15
CA ASP A 68 15.24 -10.85 13.29
C ASP A 68 14.12 -10.93 12.24
N LEU A 69 13.99 -12.10 11.61
CA LEU A 69 12.94 -12.35 10.63
C LEU A 69 11.55 -12.20 11.25
N VAL A 70 11.31 -12.76 12.45
CA VAL A 70 10.04 -12.61 13.16
C VAL A 70 9.77 -11.13 13.48
N GLY A 71 10.78 -10.37 13.88
CA GLY A 71 10.67 -8.92 14.09
C GLY A 71 10.18 -8.19 12.84
N LEU A 72 10.85 -8.39 11.70
CA LEU A 72 10.49 -7.78 10.42
C LEU A 72 9.08 -8.17 9.95
N LEU A 73 8.73 -9.46 10.09
CA LEU A 73 7.41 -9.96 9.68
C LEU A 73 6.30 -9.39 10.57
N THR A 74 6.56 -9.24 11.88
CA THR A 74 5.60 -8.68 12.83
C THR A 74 5.33 -7.20 12.55
N GLU A 75 6.38 -6.41 12.28
CA GLU A 75 6.23 -5.02 11.86
C GLU A 75 5.40 -4.92 10.58
N HIS A 76 5.75 -5.72 9.57
CA HIS A 76 5.04 -5.70 8.30
C HIS A 76 3.57 -6.10 8.43
N ARG A 77 3.27 -7.11 9.25
CA ARG A 77 1.89 -7.51 9.56
C ARG A 77 1.08 -6.35 10.14
N GLY A 78 1.68 -5.58 11.05
CA GLY A 78 1.04 -4.39 11.63
C GLY A 78 0.67 -3.33 10.58
N LEU A 79 1.53 -3.12 9.58
CA LEU A 79 1.25 -2.19 8.48
C LEU A 79 0.07 -2.66 7.60
N ILE A 80 0.02 -3.95 7.28
CA ILE A 80 -1.07 -4.52 6.47
C ILE A 80 -2.41 -4.48 7.23
N ASP A 81 -2.38 -4.75 8.53
CA ASP A 81 -3.56 -4.68 9.40
C ASP A 81 -4.14 -3.26 9.49
N ALA A 82 -3.26 -2.25 9.55
CA ALA A 82 -3.66 -0.84 9.49
C ALA A 82 -4.33 -0.49 8.15
N ASP A 83 -3.78 -0.96 7.02
CA ASP A 83 -4.38 -0.75 5.69
C ASP A 83 -5.75 -1.42 5.55
N LEU A 84 -5.89 -2.65 6.07
CA LEU A 84 -7.16 -3.37 6.09
C LEU A 84 -8.22 -2.59 6.88
N THR A 85 -7.85 -2.18 8.10
CA THR A 85 -8.71 -1.41 9.00
C THR A 85 -9.13 -0.07 8.38
N ALA A 86 -8.19 0.68 7.80
CA ALA A 86 -8.48 1.93 7.11
C ALA A 86 -9.43 1.73 5.92
N GLY A 87 -9.27 0.62 5.17
CA GLY A 87 -10.17 0.22 4.10
C GLY A 87 -11.60 -0.05 4.58
N GLU A 88 -11.76 -0.73 5.72
CA GLU A 88 -13.06 -1.01 6.32
C GLU A 88 -13.76 0.26 6.80
N TYR A 89 -13.04 1.16 7.48
CA TYR A 89 -13.57 2.47 7.86
C TYR A 89 -14.04 3.29 6.65
N ARG A 90 -13.26 3.29 5.54
CA ARG A 90 -13.65 3.97 4.30
C ARG A 90 -14.96 3.43 3.74
N LYS A 91 -15.13 2.10 3.70
CA LYS A 91 -16.37 1.45 3.24
C LYS A 91 -17.55 1.78 4.15
N MET A 92 -17.34 1.83 5.47
CA MET A 92 -18.38 2.18 6.44
C MET A 92 -18.88 3.62 6.21
N MET A 93 -17.96 4.57 6.05
CA MET A 93 -18.31 5.99 5.82
C MET A 93 -19.08 6.20 4.51
N GLN A 94 -18.73 5.47 3.44
CA GLN A 94 -19.47 5.51 2.18
C GLN A 94 -20.91 5.00 2.33
N ARG A 95 -21.11 3.91 3.10
CA ARG A 95 -22.44 3.36 3.39
C ARG A 95 -23.31 4.32 4.20
N THR A 96 -22.74 4.98 5.21
CA THR A 96 -23.46 5.96 6.02
C THR A 96 -23.83 7.20 5.22
N ALA A 97 -22.95 7.70 4.34
CA ALA A 97 -23.24 8.84 3.47
C ALA A 97 -24.37 8.54 2.47
N SER A 98 -24.45 7.32 1.95
CA SER A 98 -25.51 6.89 1.02
C SER A 98 -26.88 6.69 1.69
N THR A 99 -26.95 6.67 3.03
CA THR A 99 -28.17 6.38 3.79
C THR A 99 -28.82 7.65 4.35
N ILE A 100 -28.20 8.83 4.19
CA ILE A 100 -28.80 10.11 4.59
C ILE A 100 -29.88 10.47 3.55
N PRO A 101 -31.18 10.50 3.90
CA PRO A 101 -32.19 10.96 2.96
C PRO A 101 -31.96 12.45 2.67
N GLN A 102 -31.92 12.82 1.38
CA GLN A 102 -32.04 14.22 0.97
C GLN A 102 -33.45 14.72 1.32
N ARG A 103 -33.64 15.11 2.57
CA ARG A 103 -34.80 15.87 3.02
C ARG A 103 -34.29 17.27 3.33
N PHE A 104 -35.04 18.26 2.83
CA PHE A 104 -34.79 19.70 2.85
C PHE A 104 -34.06 20.27 1.64
N GLU A 105 -34.77 20.31 0.52
CA GLU A 105 -34.89 21.57 -0.22
C GLU A 105 -36.39 21.87 -0.35
N SER A 106 -36.81 23.03 0.14
CA SER A 106 -38.14 23.65 0.01
C SER A 106 -37.94 25.09 -0.40
#